data_AF-A0A3M2MDC1-F1
#
_entry.id   AF-A0A3M2MDC1-F1
#
_cell.length_a   1.000
_cell.length_b   1.000
_cell.length_c   1.000
_cell.angle_alpha   90.00
_cell.angle_beta   90.00
_cell.angle_gamma   90.00
#
_symmetry.space_group_name_H-M   'P 1'
#
loop_
_entity.id
_entity.type
_entity.pdbx_description
1 polymer ?
#
loop_
_entity_poly.entity_id
_entity_poly.type
_entity_poly.pdbx_seq_one_letter_code
_entity_poly.pdbx_strand_id
1 'polypeptide(L)'
;LQPAAKNLLAERGYDPVLGARPLRRTIQREIEDNLSEKILYGELTAGQIVLVGVEGTGENAKFTFKGVPKPNGVPDSPPPIEGAVNFNKD
;
A
#
# COMPACT_ATOMS: atom_id res chain seq x y z
N LEU A 1 0.87 1.34 -1.58
CA LEU A 1 1.24 0.35 -2.62
C LEU A 1 1.01 0.94 -4.00
N GLN A 2 2.04 0.99 -4.84
CA GLN A 2 1.90 1.33 -6.26
C GLN A 2 1.19 0.19 -7.03
N PRO A 3 0.60 0.48 -8.21
CA PRO A 3 -0.11 -0.54 -8.99
C PRO A 3 0.69 -1.81 -9.25
N ALA A 4 1.97 -1.69 -9.64
CA ALA A 4 2.85 -2.83 -9.88
C ALA A 4 3.02 -3.73 -8.64
N ALA A 5 3.13 -3.13 -7.45
CA ALA A 5 3.22 -3.88 -6.19
C ALA A 5 1.93 -4.63 -5.86
N LYS A 6 0.76 -4.03 -6.14
CA LYS A 6 -0.53 -4.72 -5.98
C LYS A 6 -0.63 -5.93 -6.90
N ASN A 7 -0.21 -5.78 -8.16
CA ASN A 7 -0.24 -6.87 -9.13
C ASN A 7 0.69 -8.00 -8.74
N LEU A 8 1.92 -7.70 -8.31
CA LEU A 8 2.88 -8.71 -7.88
C LEU A 8 2.41 -9.46 -6.62
N LEU A 9 1.78 -8.76 -5.67
CA LEU A 9 1.17 -9.40 -4.50
C LEU A 9 0.02 -10.32 -4.89
N ALA A 10 -0.83 -9.90 -5.83
CA ALA A 10 -1.93 -10.71 -6.32
C ALA A 10 -1.40 -11.96 -7.03
N GLU A 11 -0.38 -11.83 -7.89
CA GLU A 11 0.26 -12.94 -8.58
C GLU A 11 0.87 -13.95 -7.60
N ARG A 12 1.64 -13.47 -6.60
CA ARG A 12 2.30 -14.34 -5.60
C ARG A 12 1.38 -14.86 -4.51
N GLY A 13 0.27 -14.19 -4.25
CA GLY A 13 -0.67 -14.49 -3.18
C GLY A 13 -1.92 -15.23 -3.64
N TYR A 14 -2.04 -15.48 -4.94
CA TYR A 14 -3.13 -16.23 -5.53
C TYR A 14 -2.70 -17.67 -5.81
N ASP A 15 -3.59 -18.60 -5.49
CA ASP A 15 -3.46 -19.99 -5.87
C ASP A 15 -4.74 -20.40 -6.63
N PRO A 16 -4.67 -21.11 -7.77
CA PRO A 16 -5.85 -21.47 -8.56
C PRO A 16 -6.88 -22.33 -7.80
N VAL A 17 -6.44 -23.13 -6.82
CA VAL A 17 -7.30 -24.03 -6.04
C VAL A 17 -7.83 -23.32 -4.79
N LEU A 18 -6.99 -22.51 -4.14
CA LEU A 18 -7.31 -21.86 -2.87
C LEU A 18 -7.80 -20.41 -3.03
N GLY A 19 -7.72 -19.84 -4.22
CA GLY A 19 -7.99 -18.42 -4.48
C GLY A 19 -7.01 -17.51 -3.75
N ALA A 20 -7.51 -16.38 -3.24
CA ALA A 20 -6.70 -15.40 -2.49
C ALA A 20 -6.44 -15.80 -1.02
N ARG A 21 -6.78 -17.02 -0.58
CA ARG A 21 -6.51 -17.47 0.80
C ARG A 21 -5.04 -17.32 1.21
N PRO A 22 -4.04 -17.61 0.34
CA PRO A 22 -2.63 -17.40 0.68
C PRO A 22 -2.21 -15.93 0.76
N LEU A 23 -2.99 -15.00 0.19
CA LEU A 23 -2.61 -13.59 0.03
C LEU A 23 -2.22 -12.93 1.34
N ARG A 24 -2.94 -13.21 2.43
CA ARG A 24 -2.60 -12.66 3.75
C ARG A 24 -1.17 -13.04 4.17
N ARG A 25 -0.79 -14.31 3.97
CA ARG A 25 0.55 -14.79 4.31
C ARG A 25 1.61 -14.22 3.36
N THR A 26 1.25 -13.95 2.11
CA THR A 26 2.15 -13.27 1.16
C THR A 26 2.37 -11.81 1.55
N ILE A 27 1.32 -11.07 1.90
CA ILE A 27 1.45 -9.68 2.40
C ILE A 27 2.33 -9.63 3.64
N GLN A 28 2.11 -10.54 4.60
CA GLN A 28 2.93 -10.56 5.82
C GLN A 28 4.42 -10.73 5.49
N ARG A 29 4.78 -11.76 4.71
CA ARG A 29 6.19 -12.06 4.37
C ARG A 29 6.84 -10.99 3.50
N GLU A 30 6.14 -10.55 2.45
CA GLU A 30 6.72 -9.68 1.44
C GLU A 30 6.69 -8.21 1.85
N ILE A 31 5.71 -7.81 2.67
CA ILE A 31 5.48 -6.41 3.03
C ILE A 31 5.76 -6.16 4.52
N GLU A 32 5.06 -6.84 5.43
CA GLU A 32 5.13 -6.53 6.87
C GLU A 32 6.48 -6.89 7.48
N ASP A 33 7.02 -8.06 7.15
CA ASP A 33 8.32 -8.52 7.66
C ASP A 33 9.44 -7.60 7.14
N ASN A 34 9.45 -7.30 5.83
CA ASN A 34 10.42 -6.36 5.23
C ASN A 34 10.32 -4.95 5.81
N LEU A 35 9.09 -4.46 6.04
CA LEU A 35 8.88 -3.16 6.66
C LEU A 35 9.43 -3.13 8.08
N SER A 36 9.21 -4.21 8.84
CA SER A 36 9.70 -4.35 10.21
C SER A 36 11.23 -4.30 10.27
N GLU A 37 11.91 -5.05 9.40
CA GLU A 37 13.38 -5.02 9.29
C GLU A 37 13.90 -3.61 8.99
N LYS A 38 13.29 -2.93 8.01
CA LYS A 38 13.71 -1.56 7.63
C LYS A 38 13.51 -0.54 8.74
N ILE A 39 12.45 -0.70 9.53
CA ILE A 39 12.24 0.13 10.73
C ILE A 39 13.31 -0.18 11.79
N LEU A 40 13.60 -1.46 12.03
CA LEU A 40 14.61 -1.89 13.00
C LEU A 40 16.02 -1.38 12.65
N TYR A 41 16.36 -1.33 11.36
CA TYR A 41 17.63 -0.75 10.87
C TYR A 41 17.62 0.78 10.75
N GLY A 42 16.50 1.44 11.04
CA GLY A 42 16.37 2.91 10.96
C GLY A 42 16.31 3.47 9.52
N GLU A 43 16.13 2.62 8.51
CA GLU A 43 15.94 3.05 7.11
C GLU A 43 14.59 3.74 6.90
N LEU A 44 13.58 3.32 7.69
CA LEU A 44 12.24 3.90 7.71
C LEU A 44 11.91 4.38 9.12
N THR A 45 11.35 5.57 9.23
CA THR A 45 11.09 6.23 10.51
C THR A 45 9.61 6.56 10.70
N ALA A 46 9.21 6.71 11.96
CA ALA A 46 7.85 7.07 12.31
C ALA A 46 7.40 8.38 11.64
N GLY A 47 6.15 8.43 11.21
CA GLY A 47 5.56 9.60 10.53
C GLY A 47 5.83 9.66 9.03
N GLN A 48 6.61 8.74 8.46
CA GLN A 48 6.75 8.62 7.00
C GLN A 48 5.55 7.90 6.38
N ILE A 49 5.18 8.32 5.17
CA ILE A 49 4.38 7.50 4.25
C ILE A 49 5.35 6.58 3.51
N VAL A 50 5.12 5.28 3.56
CA VAL A 50 5.97 4.31 2.85
C VAL A 50 5.36 3.98 1.49
N LEU A 51 6.07 4.36 0.43
CA LEU A 51 5.75 3.99 -0.94
C LEU A 51 6.38 2.65 -1.24
N VAL A 52 5.54 1.65 -1.52
CA VAL A 52 5.97 0.32 -1.94
C VAL A 52 5.81 0.18 -3.44
N GLY A 53 6.91 -0.11 -4.13
CA GLY A 53 7.00 -0.32 -5.57
C GLY A 53 7.52 -1.71 -5.92
N VAL A 54 7.89 -1.90 -7.19
CA VAL A 54 8.52 -3.11 -7.70
C VAL A 54 9.68 -2.73 -8.61
N GLU A 55 10.81 -3.42 -8.46
CA GLU A 55 11.92 -3.42 -9.42
C GLU A 55 12.12 -4.81 -10.01
N GLY A 56 12.65 -4.88 -11.22
CA GLY A 56 12.80 -6.14 -11.95
C GLY A 56 11.50 -6.65 -12.57
N THR A 57 11.55 -7.85 -13.16
CA THR A 57 10.43 -8.48 -13.86
C THR A 57 10.45 -10.00 -13.66
N GLY A 58 9.29 -10.64 -13.86
CA GLY A 58 9.12 -12.09 -13.70
C GLY A 58 9.55 -12.57 -12.32
N GLU A 59 10.31 -13.67 -12.29
CA GLU A 59 10.82 -14.27 -11.05
C GLU A 59 11.77 -13.34 -10.28
N ASN A 60 12.44 -12.41 -10.97
CA ASN A 60 13.38 -11.46 -10.36
C ASN A 60 12.71 -10.19 -9.84
N ALA A 61 11.38 -10.07 -9.95
CA ALA A 61 10.66 -8.92 -9.41
C ALA A 61 10.84 -8.84 -7.88
N LYS A 62 11.14 -7.66 -7.35
CA LYS A 62 11.33 -7.44 -5.90
C LYS A 62 10.56 -6.21 -5.45
N PHE A 63 9.98 -6.29 -4.26
CA PHE A 63 9.36 -5.13 -3.64
C PHE A 63 10.43 -4.13 -3.22
N THR A 64 10.17 -2.86 -3.50
CA THR A 64 11.01 -1.74 -3.07
C THR A 64 10.24 -0.87 -2.10
N PHE A 65 10.95 -0.27 -1.13
CA PHE A 65 10.34 0.52 -0.06
C PHE A 65 11.02 1.88 0.00
N LYS A 66 10.23 2.94 -0.06
CA LYS A 66 10.71 4.32 0.05
C LYS A 66 9.87 5.09 1.04
N GLY A 67 10.48 5.52 2.15
CA GLY A 67 9.87 6.47 3.07
C GLY A 67 9.85 7.87 2.46
N VAL A 68 8.68 8.51 2.46
CA VAL A 68 8.52 9.92 2.13
C VAL A 68 7.90 10.64 3.33
N PRO A 69 8.29 11.89 3.64
CA PRO A 69 7.63 12.65 4.69
C PRO A 69 6.12 12.72 4.43
N LYS A 70 5.31 12.56 5.47
CA LYS A 70 3.87 12.84 5.36
C LYS A 70 3.73 14.32 4.94
N PRO A 71 2.98 14.64 3.86
CA PRO A 71 2.74 16.02 3.51
C PRO A 71 2.02 16.71 4.67
N ASN A 72 2.59 17.81 5.16
CA ASN A 72 1.90 18.69 6.09
C ASN A 72 0.75 19.36 5.33
N GLY A 73 -0.48 19.23 5.82
CA GLY A 73 -1.62 20.01 5.33
C GLY A 73 -2.67 19.29 4.49
N VAL A 74 -2.83 17.96 4.57
CA VAL A 74 -4.13 17.37 4.23
C VAL A 74 -5.10 17.71 5.35
N PRO A 75 -6.18 18.47 5.10
CA PRO A 75 -7.22 18.67 6.09
C PRO A 75 -7.79 17.31 6.49
N ASP A 76 -8.01 17.06 7.78
CA ASP A 76 -8.64 15.83 8.28
C ASP A 76 -10.10 15.69 7.80
N SER A 77 -10.63 16.71 7.14
CA SER A 77 -11.94 16.69 6.48
C SER A 77 -11.77 16.43 4.98
N PRO A 78 -12.54 15.49 4.41
CA PRO A 78 -12.71 15.40 2.97
C PRO A 78 -13.10 16.77 2.39
N PRO A 79 -12.68 17.11 1.16
CA PRO A 79 -13.18 18.33 0.51
C PRO A 79 -14.72 18.30 0.50
N PRO A 80 -15.38 19.45 0.76
CA PRO A 80 -16.83 19.53 0.67
C PRO A 80 -17.29 18.95 -0.66
N ILE A 81 -18.27 18.04 -0.60
CA ILE A 81 -18.88 17.50 -1.81
C ILE A 81 -19.67 18.67 -2.44
N GLU A 82 -19.12 19.31 -3.46
CA GLU A 82 -19.85 20.27 -4.28
C GLU A 82 -21.01 19.52 -4.96
N GLY A 83 -22.24 19.76 -4.48
CA GLY A 83 -23.44 19.16 -5.08
C GLY A 83 -24.47 18.56 -4.13
N ALA A 84 -24.40 18.81 -2.82
CA ALA A 84 -25.55 18.57 -1.95
C ALA A 84 -26.69 19.55 -2.30
N VAL A 85 -27.45 19.21 -3.34
CA VAL A 85 -28.72 19.83 -3.69
C VAL A 85 -29.65 19.74 -2.48
N ASN A 86 -29.96 20.89 -1.88
CA ASN A 86 -30.96 21.01 -0.83
C ASN A 86 -32.34 20.71 -1.44
N PHE A 87 -32.78 19.46 -1.33
CA PHE A 87 -34.18 19.08 -1.50
C PHE A 87 -34.96 19.47 -0.24
N ASN A 88 -35.22 20.75 -0.06
CA ASN A 88 -36.28 21.21 0.85
C ASN A 88 -36.90 22.46 0.24
N LYS A 89 -37.96 22.24 -0.54
CA LYS A 89 -38.90 23.28 -0.93
C LYS A 89 -40.27 22.62 -1.05
N ASP A 90 -40.99 22.60 0.07
CA ASP A 90 -42.46 22.61 0.11
C ASP A 90 -42.93 24.07 0.22
#